data_AF-A0A2I0M6A1-F1
#
_entry.id   AF-A0A2I0M6A1-F1
#
_cell.length_a   1.000
_cell.length_b   1.000
_cell.length_c   1.000
_cell.angle_alpha   90.00
_cell.angle_beta   90.00
_cell.angle_gamma   90.00
#
_symmetry.space_group_name_H-M   'P 1'
#
loop_
_entity.id
_entity.type
_entity.pdbx_description
1 polymer ?
#
loop_
_entity_poly.entity_id
_entity_poly.type
_entity_poly.pdbx_seq_one_letter_code
_entity_poly.pdbx_strand_id
1 'polypeptide(L)'
;MTHGVRHNQELMALYLKDLEERKEQEAGIEQAANDLKMHAIMSKRQLSGKLVELQLLLQEEESLAKNLIDEKTWQVLEAHDQQLQSCQQKFTALETFSCRIRQIQQHSDPVQLLEQYKEIEKGMWETRHLLEQWHPIPFSFEHILNHYKHFMTILQSILQKPLEDQLKKGAFSGLNATAKKEPGTVLKTMSPVDRFFFIKHKYARSPAWEYDSIHPGLKLSDDRLVVSCNWRRIFYPCCPQRFDKLWQVLSRDAFLSGRIRILKHNGPSISL
;
A
#
# COMPACT_ATOMS: atom_id res chain seq x y z
N MET A 1 63.25 -46.51 28.02
CA MET A 1 62.27 -45.73 28.81
C MET A 1 62.18 -44.25 28.39
N THR A 2 63.17 -43.68 27.69
CA THR A 2 63.22 -42.25 27.31
C THR A 2 62.37 -41.87 26.09
N HIS A 3 62.06 -42.82 25.19
CA HIS A 3 61.27 -42.56 23.97
C HIS A 3 59.77 -42.36 24.25
N GLY A 4 59.22 -43.06 25.26
CA GLY A 4 57.81 -42.92 25.65
C GLY A 4 57.49 -41.59 26.32
N VAL A 5 58.45 -41.02 27.05
CA VAL A 5 58.29 -39.71 27.71
C VAL A 5 58.25 -38.57 26.69
N ARG A 6 59.09 -38.64 25.64
CA ARG A 6 59.13 -37.64 24.56
C ARG A 6 57.84 -37.64 23.72
N HIS A 7 57.36 -38.83 23.36
CA HIS A 7 56.09 -38.98 22.63
C HIS A 7 54.89 -38.44 23.41
N ASN A 8 54.84 -38.69 24.72
CA ASN A 8 53.79 -38.16 25.59
C ASN A 8 53.86 -36.63 25.72
N GLN A 9 55.05 -36.02 25.70
CA GLN A 9 55.23 -34.57 25.72
C GLN A 9 54.74 -33.91 24.41
N GLU A 10 55.03 -34.53 23.26
CA GLU A 10 54.55 -34.06 21.95
C GLU A 10 53.02 -34.15 21.84
N LEU A 11 52.43 -35.25 22.33
CA LEU A 11 50.97 -35.40 22.43
C LEU A 11 50.35 -34.33 23.34
N MET A 12 50.93 -34.07 24.51
CA MET A 12 50.45 -33.00 25.40
C MET A 12 50.51 -31.62 24.74
N ALA A 13 51.58 -31.32 23.98
CA ALA A 13 51.69 -30.06 23.26
C ALA A 13 50.62 -29.92 22.15
N LEU A 14 50.29 -31.02 21.44
CA LEU A 14 49.21 -31.04 20.45
C LEU A 14 47.84 -30.83 21.10
N TYR A 15 47.56 -31.46 22.24
CA TYR A 15 46.31 -31.26 22.97
C TYR A 15 46.16 -29.83 23.49
N LEU A 16 47.24 -29.23 24.01
CA LEU A 16 47.22 -27.83 24.46
C LEU A 16 46.93 -26.88 23.30
N LYS A 17 47.49 -27.14 22.11
CA LYS A 17 47.23 -26.35 20.91
C LYS A 17 45.77 -26.43 20.46
N ASP A 18 45.19 -27.64 20.42
CA ASP A 18 43.77 -27.85 20.09
C ASP A 18 42.85 -27.15 21.09
N LEU A 19 43.18 -27.17 22.39
CA LEU A 19 42.42 -26.46 23.42
C LEU A 19 42.46 -24.94 23.23
N GLU A 20 43.61 -24.36 22.89
CA GLU A 20 43.71 -22.92 22.65
C GLU A 20 42.95 -22.50 21.39
N GLU A 21 43.02 -23.28 20.30
CA GLU A 21 42.25 -23.03 19.07
C GLU A 21 40.73 -23.08 19.34
N ARG A 22 40.26 -24.04 20.14
CA ARG A 22 38.84 -24.11 20.54
C ARG A 22 38.40 -22.94 21.40
N LYS A 23 39.25 -22.51 22.34
CA LYS A 23 38.96 -21.35 23.19
C LYS A 23 38.85 -20.07 22.37
N GLU A 24 39.73 -19.86 21.38
CA GLU A 24 39.62 -18.75 20.43
C GLU A 24 38.33 -18.84 19.60
N GLN A 25 37.96 -20.03 19.16
CA GLN A 25 36.71 -20.26 18.43
C GLN A 25 35.47 -19.96 19.29
N GLU A 26 35.44 -20.40 20.55
CA GLU A 26 34.35 -20.12 21.50
C GLU A 26 34.22 -18.62 21.77
N ALA A 27 35.34 -17.92 21.97
CA ALA A 27 35.36 -16.46 22.11
C ALA A 27 34.82 -15.76 20.86
N GLY A 28 35.15 -16.25 19.66
CA GLY A 28 34.60 -15.75 18.40
C GLY A 28 33.08 -15.96 18.27
N ILE A 29 32.58 -17.11 18.73
CA ILE A 29 31.13 -17.40 18.76
C ILE A 29 30.41 -16.47 19.75
N GLU A 30 30.98 -16.25 20.93
CA GLU A 30 30.43 -15.34 21.93
C GLU A 30 30.35 -13.90 21.40
N GLN A 31 31.42 -13.42 20.76
CA GLN A 31 31.43 -12.09 20.13
C GLN A 31 30.37 -11.98 19.03
N ALA A 32 30.28 -12.96 18.13
CA ALA A 32 29.26 -12.96 17.07
C ALA A 32 27.82 -12.97 17.64
N ALA A 33 27.60 -13.67 18.75
CA ALA A 33 26.30 -13.68 19.43
C ALA A 33 25.96 -12.30 20.04
N ASN A 34 26.95 -11.61 20.60
CA ASN A 34 26.78 -10.26 21.14
C ASN A 34 26.55 -9.22 20.05
N ASP A 35 27.28 -9.29 18.93
CA ASP A 35 27.07 -8.42 17.78
C ASP A 35 25.68 -8.60 17.17
N LEU A 36 25.21 -9.85 17.06
CA LEU A 36 23.85 -10.14 16.60
C LEU A 36 22.78 -9.54 17.52
N LYS A 37 22.96 -9.64 18.86
CA LYS A 37 22.05 -9.01 19.83
C LYS A 37 22.02 -7.50 19.66
N MET A 38 23.18 -6.87 19.50
CA MET A 38 23.28 -5.42 19.27
C MET A 38 22.56 -5.01 17.99
N HIS A 39 22.80 -5.72 16.89
CA HIS A 39 22.13 -5.46 15.62
C HIS A 39 20.61 -5.62 15.71
N ALA A 40 20.14 -6.65 16.43
CA ALA A 40 18.71 -6.87 16.67
C ALA A 40 18.07 -5.71 17.46
N ILE A 41 18.76 -5.21 18.50
CA ILE A 41 18.30 -4.06 19.29
C ILE A 41 18.25 -2.79 18.44
N MET A 42 19.28 -2.51 17.64
CA MET A 42 19.30 -1.35 16.76
C MET A 42 18.19 -1.43 15.70
N SER A 43 18.03 -2.59 15.07
CA SER A 43 16.99 -2.81 14.06
C SER A 43 15.60 -2.62 14.66
N LYS A 44 15.36 -3.16 15.86
CA LYS A 44 14.11 -2.95 16.60
C LYS A 44 13.86 -1.47 16.85
N ARG A 45 14.86 -0.73 17.35
CA ARG A 45 14.74 0.71 17.63
C ARG A 45 14.43 1.50 16.36
N GLN A 46 15.10 1.20 15.26
CA GLN A 46 14.87 1.87 13.97
C GLN A 46 13.46 1.61 13.43
N LEU A 47 13.01 0.35 13.48
CA LEU A 47 11.65 -0.01 13.07
C LEU A 47 10.59 0.65 13.95
N SER A 48 10.79 0.67 15.26
CA SER A 48 9.89 1.39 16.19
C SER A 48 9.83 2.89 15.88
N GLY A 49 10.97 3.52 15.59
CA GLY A 49 10.99 4.94 15.19
C GLY A 49 10.20 5.19 13.89
N LYS A 50 10.37 4.32 12.89
CA LYS A 50 9.61 4.41 11.63
C LYS A 50 8.10 4.20 11.81
N LEU A 51 7.72 3.32 12.74
CA LEU A 51 6.30 3.10 13.06
C LEU A 51 5.66 4.31 13.72
N VAL A 52 6.38 4.99 14.62
CA VAL A 52 5.90 6.24 15.24
C VAL A 52 5.74 7.36 14.20
N GLU A 53 6.69 7.48 13.27
CA GLU A 53 6.61 8.45 12.16
C GLU A 53 5.37 8.21 11.29
N LEU A 54 5.09 6.95 10.94
CA LEU A 54 3.88 6.59 10.19
C LEU A 54 2.59 6.87 10.97
N GLN A 55 2.58 6.62 12.28
CA GLN A 55 1.43 6.94 13.13
C GLN A 55 1.15 8.44 13.16
N LEU A 56 2.19 9.28 13.23
CA LEU A 56 2.04 10.73 13.22
C LEU A 56 1.46 11.23 11.89
N LEU A 57 1.99 10.74 10.76
CA LEU A 57 1.48 11.10 9.42
C LEU A 57 0.00 10.69 9.26
N LEU A 58 -0.37 9.51 9.74
CA LEU A 58 -1.77 9.06 9.72
C LEU A 58 -2.69 9.96 10.56
N GLN A 59 -2.23 10.41 11.73
CA GLN A 59 -2.97 11.34 12.57
C GLN A 59 -3.14 12.72 11.91
N GLU A 60 -2.11 13.20 11.22
CA GLU A 60 -2.17 14.45 10.46
C GLU A 60 -3.21 14.36 9.33
N GLU A 61 -3.15 13.30 8.51
CA GLU A 61 -4.14 13.04 7.46
C GLU A 61 -5.57 12.89 8.02
N GLU A 62 -5.75 12.22 9.15
CA GLU A 62 -7.03 12.12 9.84
C GLU A 62 -7.57 13.50 10.24
N SER A 63 -6.71 14.37 10.77
CA SER A 63 -7.09 15.72 11.19
C SER A 63 -7.49 16.61 10.00
N LEU A 64 -6.77 16.51 8.88
CA LEU A 64 -7.09 17.23 7.65
C LEU A 64 -8.42 16.77 7.06
N ALA A 65 -8.67 15.47 7.03
CA ALA A 65 -9.94 14.92 6.57
C ALA A 65 -11.12 15.39 7.43
N LYS A 66 -10.96 15.43 8.77
CA LYS A 66 -11.96 15.96 9.70
C LYS A 66 -12.25 17.44 9.42
N ASN A 67 -11.21 18.26 9.31
CA ASN A 67 -11.37 19.69 9.03
C ASN A 67 -12.10 19.94 7.72
N LEU A 68 -11.80 19.17 6.67
CA LEU A 68 -12.48 19.27 5.38
C LEU A 68 -13.98 18.91 5.49
N ILE A 69 -14.30 17.84 6.23
CA ILE A 69 -15.69 17.45 6.48
C ILE A 69 -16.44 18.57 7.21
N ASP A 70 -15.84 19.13 8.25
CA ASP A 70 -16.44 20.20 9.04
C ASP A 70 -16.66 21.47 8.20
N GLU A 71 -15.67 21.86 7.39
CA GLU A 71 -15.76 23.02 6.50
C GLU A 71 -16.90 22.85 5.47
N LYS A 72 -16.97 21.68 4.82
CA LYS A 72 -18.02 21.41 3.83
C LYS A 72 -19.40 21.33 4.46
N THR A 73 -19.49 20.75 5.65
CA THR A 73 -20.74 20.71 6.42
C THR A 73 -21.19 22.12 6.76
N TRP A 74 -20.28 22.96 7.25
CA TRP A 74 -20.58 24.34 7.58
C TRP A 74 -21.06 25.16 6.37
N GLN A 75 -20.37 25.05 5.24
CA GLN A 75 -20.77 25.72 3.99
C GLN A 75 -22.19 25.36 3.54
N VAL A 76 -22.58 24.09 3.64
CA VAL A 76 -23.94 23.64 3.28
C VAL A 76 -24.97 24.18 4.27
N LEU A 77 -24.68 24.15 5.57
CA LEU A 77 -25.58 24.67 6.60
C LEU A 77 -25.78 26.18 6.47
N GLU A 78 -24.72 26.93 6.23
CA GLU A 78 -24.79 28.38 6.04
C GLU A 78 -25.60 28.77 4.80
N ALA A 79 -25.38 28.09 3.67
CA ALA A 79 -26.17 28.31 2.46
C ALA A 79 -27.66 28.03 2.70
N HIS A 80 -27.99 26.97 3.45
CA HIS A 80 -29.36 26.64 3.80
C HIS A 80 -29.97 27.67 4.77
N ASP A 81 -29.21 28.17 5.75
CA ASP A 81 -29.70 29.20 6.67
C ASP A 81 -30.01 30.52 5.93
N GLN A 82 -29.15 30.93 4.99
CA GLN A 82 -29.40 32.08 4.13
C GLN A 82 -30.69 31.91 3.30
N GLN A 83 -30.91 30.70 2.76
CA GLN A 83 -32.16 30.39 2.05
C GLN A 83 -33.38 30.46 2.98
N LEU A 84 -33.27 29.94 4.20
CA LEU A 84 -34.34 29.99 5.20
C LEU A 84 -34.69 31.43 5.56
N GLN A 85 -33.68 32.27 5.83
CA GLN A 85 -33.87 33.69 6.13
C GLN A 85 -34.53 34.43 4.97
N SER A 86 -34.09 34.18 3.72
CA SER A 86 -34.72 34.76 2.53
C SER A 86 -36.18 34.33 2.41
N CYS A 87 -36.49 33.05 2.64
CA CYS A 87 -37.85 32.54 2.62
C CYS A 87 -38.71 33.22 3.71
N GLN A 88 -38.18 33.42 4.91
CA GLN A 88 -38.88 34.05 6.01
C GLN A 88 -39.19 35.53 5.77
N GLN A 89 -38.26 36.27 5.15
CA GLN A 89 -38.50 37.65 4.71
C GLN A 89 -39.64 37.72 3.68
N LYS A 90 -39.61 36.84 2.67
CA LYS A 90 -40.67 36.75 1.64
C LYS A 90 -42.03 36.39 2.25
N PHE A 91 -42.06 35.45 3.21
CA PHE A 91 -43.28 35.08 3.94
C PHE A 91 -43.86 36.26 4.73
N THR A 92 -43.00 37.02 5.41
CA THR A 92 -43.42 38.21 6.19
C THR A 92 -44.00 39.30 5.27
N ALA A 93 -43.43 39.50 4.09
CA ALA A 93 -43.98 40.42 3.08
C ALA A 93 -45.38 39.99 2.61
N LEU A 94 -45.57 38.69 2.33
CA LEU A 94 -46.88 38.14 1.97
C LEU A 94 -47.92 38.32 3.09
N GLU A 95 -47.56 38.07 4.35
CA GLU A 95 -48.49 38.30 5.46
C GLU A 95 -48.83 39.78 5.64
N THR A 96 -47.88 40.68 5.35
CA THR A 96 -48.14 42.12 5.36
C THR A 96 -49.17 42.49 4.29
N PHE A 97 -49.04 41.96 3.06
CA PHE A 97 -50.04 42.16 2.01
C PHE A 97 -51.40 41.57 2.40
N SER A 98 -51.42 40.35 2.94
CA SER A 98 -52.62 39.66 3.44
C SER A 98 -53.36 40.50 4.48
N CYS A 99 -52.65 41.00 5.51
CA CYS A 99 -53.21 41.88 6.52
C CYS A 99 -53.77 43.18 5.92
N ARG A 100 -53.04 43.81 5.00
CA ARG A 100 -53.45 45.06 4.38
C ARG A 100 -54.69 44.90 3.49
N ILE A 101 -54.78 43.81 2.73
CA ILE A 101 -55.99 43.47 1.94
C ILE A 101 -57.20 43.29 2.85
N ARG A 102 -57.04 42.58 3.99
CA ARG A 102 -58.12 42.41 4.99
C ARG A 102 -58.58 43.75 5.58
N GLN A 103 -57.67 44.71 5.76
CA GLN A 103 -58.01 46.06 6.23
C GLN A 103 -58.78 46.85 5.15
N ILE A 104 -58.32 46.82 3.90
CA ILE A 104 -58.96 47.51 2.77
C ILE A 104 -60.41 47.04 2.56
N GLN A 105 -60.65 45.73 2.73
CA GLN A 105 -61.98 45.14 2.63
C GLN A 105 -63.01 45.70 3.65
N GLN A 106 -62.55 46.40 4.70
CA GLN A 106 -63.41 47.00 5.71
C GLN A 106 -63.81 48.46 5.37
N HIS A 107 -63.26 49.06 4.30
CA HIS A 107 -63.59 50.44 3.91
C HIS A 107 -64.96 50.53 3.21
N SER A 108 -65.73 51.58 3.55
CA SER A 108 -67.07 51.82 3.01
C SER A 108 -67.08 52.64 1.70
N ASP A 109 -65.99 53.35 1.38
CA ASP A 109 -65.88 54.20 0.19
C ASP A 109 -65.28 53.42 -1.01
N PRO A 110 -66.05 53.20 -2.09
CA PRO A 110 -65.60 52.41 -3.24
C PRO A 110 -64.46 53.04 -4.05
N VAL A 111 -64.30 54.37 -4.03
CA VAL A 111 -63.23 55.03 -4.79
C VAL A 111 -61.88 54.84 -4.11
N GLN A 112 -61.82 55.02 -2.79
CA GLN A 112 -60.62 54.74 -1.98
C GLN A 112 -60.23 53.27 -2.03
N LEU A 113 -61.20 52.37 -2.07
CA LEU A 113 -60.99 50.93 -2.20
C LEU A 113 -60.22 50.56 -3.48
N LEU A 114 -60.64 51.12 -4.62
CA LEU A 114 -60.00 50.92 -5.92
C LEU A 114 -58.57 51.45 -5.96
N GLU A 115 -58.33 52.63 -5.37
CA GLU A 115 -57.01 53.24 -5.32
C GLU A 115 -56.03 52.43 -4.47
N GLN A 116 -56.46 51.99 -3.28
CA GLN A 116 -55.64 51.16 -2.39
C GLN A 116 -55.36 49.77 -2.96
N TYR A 117 -56.32 49.15 -3.66
CA TYR A 117 -56.08 47.89 -4.36
C TYR A 117 -55.04 48.04 -5.47
N LYS A 118 -55.08 49.13 -6.23
CA LYS A 118 -54.11 49.41 -7.29
C LYS A 118 -52.70 49.60 -6.74
N GLU A 119 -52.55 50.23 -5.58
CA GLU A 119 -51.26 50.36 -4.88
C GLU A 119 -50.71 49.02 -4.41
N ILE A 120 -51.55 48.18 -3.77
CA ILE A 120 -51.12 46.85 -3.33
C ILE A 120 -50.80 45.97 -4.53
N GLU A 121 -51.62 45.98 -5.57
CA GLU A 121 -51.39 45.21 -6.78
C GLU A 121 -50.02 45.57 -7.39
N LYS A 122 -49.69 46.85 -7.47
CA LYS A 122 -48.37 47.31 -7.92
C LYS A 122 -47.23 46.77 -7.04
N GLY A 123 -47.35 46.88 -5.71
CA GLY A 123 -46.35 46.34 -4.77
C GLY A 123 -46.23 44.82 -4.82
N MET A 124 -47.33 44.11 -5.05
CA MET A 124 -47.34 42.66 -5.23
C MET A 124 -46.68 42.25 -6.55
N TRP A 125 -46.87 43.00 -7.63
CA TRP A 125 -46.19 42.76 -8.91
C TRP A 125 -44.68 43.01 -8.82
N GLU A 126 -44.24 44.05 -8.10
CA GLU A 126 -42.82 44.30 -7.83
C GLU A 126 -42.19 43.16 -7.00
N THR A 127 -42.94 42.61 -6.04
CA THR A 127 -42.49 41.48 -5.21
C THR A 127 -42.63 40.13 -5.94
N ARG A 128 -43.49 40.03 -6.98
CA ARG A 128 -43.68 38.79 -7.77
C ARG A 128 -42.42 38.35 -8.49
N HIS A 129 -41.60 39.28 -8.97
CA HIS A 129 -40.29 38.96 -9.54
C HIS A 129 -39.34 38.31 -8.52
N LEU A 130 -39.51 38.55 -7.21
CA LEU A 130 -38.80 37.85 -6.14
C LEU A 130 -39.45 36.49 -5.78
N LEU A 131 -40.72 36.29 -6.13
CA LEU A 131 -41.55 35.11 -5.90
C LEU A 131 -41.55 34.11 -7.08
N GLU A 132 -40.95 34.43 -8.23
CA GLU A 132 -40.66 33.42 -9.26
C GLU A 132 -39.36 32.66 -8.97
N GLN A 133 -38.49 33.22 -8.11
CA GLN A 133 -37.31 32.55 -7.55
C GLN A 133 -37.64 31.66 -6.33
N TRP A 134 -38.73 30.91 -6.36
CA TRP A 134 -38.90 29.86 -5.36
C TRP A 134 -37.95 28.73 -5.74
N HIS A 135 -36.96 28.50 -4.89
CA HIS A 135 -36.26 27.23 -4.95
C HIS A 135 -37.28 26.14 -4.60
N PRO A 136 -37.40 25.08 -5.42
CA PRO A 136 -38.30 23.98 -5.10
C PRO A 136 -37.94 23.47 -3.71
N ILE A 137 -38.94 23.33 -2.84
CA ILE A 137 -38.78 22.62 -1.56
C ILE A 137 -38.14 21.27 -1.93
N PRO A 138 -36.95 20.93 -1.41
CA PRO A 138 -36.38 19.63 -1.67
C PRO A 138 -37.38 18.60 -1.12
N PHE A 139 -38.09 17.91 -2.02
CA PHE A 139 -39.05 16.87 -1.64
C PHE A 139 -38.39 15.72 -0.87
N SER A 140 -37.05 15.65 -0.90
CA SER A 140 -36.25 14.61 -0.26
C SER A 140 -34.78 15.04 -0.13
N PHE A 141 -34.17 14.73 1.03
CA PHE A 141 -32.73 14.88 1.28
C PHE A 141 -31.91 13.68 0.77
N GLU A 142 -32.52 12.75 0.03
CA GLU A 142 -31.88 11.53 -0.46
C GLU A 142 -30.71 11.80 -1.41
N HIS A 143 -30.71 12.93 -2.11
CA HIS A 143 -29.58 13.37 -2.93
C HIS A 143 -28.33 13.69 -2.08
N ILE A 144 -28.51 14.32 -0.91
CA ILE A 144 -27.42 14.60 0.05
C ILE A 144 -26.93 13.30 0.68
N LEU A 145 -27.85 12.42 1.09
CA LEU A 145 -27.50 11.11 1.66
C LEU A 145 -26.73 10.24 0.65
N ASN A 146 -27.14 10.25 -0.62
CA ASN A 146 -26.43 9.56 -1.70
C ASN A 146 -25.05 10.17 -1.97
N HIS A 147 -24.93 11.50 -1.92
CA HIS A 147 -23.64 12.18 -2.05
C HIS A 147 -22.67 11.77 -0.93
N TYR A 148 -23.14 11.77 0.33
CA TYR A 148 -22.34 11.32 1.47
C TYR A 148 -21.93 9.84 1.33
N LYS A 149 -22.86 8.98 0.92
CA LYS A 149 -22.58 7.56 0.66
C LYS A 149 -21.50 7.39 -0.41
N HIS A 150 -21.57 8.18 -1.49
CA HIS A 150 -20.57 8.15 -2.55
C HIS A 150 -19.21 8.65 -2.07
N PHE A 151 -19.18 9.77 -1.33
CA PHE A 151 -17.97 10.31 -0.72
C PHE A 151 -17.30 9.30 0.23
N MET A 152 -18.08 8.64 1.09
CA MET A 152 -17.58 7.61 2.00
C MET A 152 -16.99 6.42 1.24
N THR A 153 -17.61 6.02 0.13
CA THR A 153 -17.10 4.95 -0.74
C THR A 153 -15.77 5.34 -1.38
N ILE A 154 -15.64 6.60 -1.83
CA ILE A 154 -14.38 7.13 -2.38
C ILE A 154 -13.29 7.12 -1.30
N LEU A 155 -13.55 7.68 -0.12
CA LEU A 155 -12.59 7.70 0.99
C LEU A 155 -12.14 6.29 1.39
N GLN A 156 -13.07 5.35 1.51
CA GLN A 156 -12.74 3.94 1.78
C GLN A 156 -11.83 3.38 0.70
N SER A 157 -12.10 3.64 -0.58
CA SER A 157 -11.24 3.15 -1.68
C SER A 157 -9.84 3.75 -1.66
N ILE A 158 -9.71 5.03 -1.28
CA ILE A 158 -8.44 5.74 -1.17
C ILE A 158 -7.61 5.24 0.00
N LEU A 159 -8.23 4.90 1.13
CA LEU A 159 -7.52 4.39 2.31
C LEU A 159 -7.21 2.89 2.20
N GLN A 160 -8.12 2.12 1.62
CA GLN A 160 -8.01 0.66 1.58
C GLN A 160 -7.00 0.18 0.54
N LYS A 161 -7.00 0.73 -0.68
CA LYS A 161 -6.10 0.25 -1.75
C LYS A 161 -4.60 0.47 -1.44
N PRO A 162 -4.13 1.66 -1.04
CA PRO A 162 -2.71 1.89 -0.74
C PRO A 162 -2.25 1.09 0.47
N LEU A 163 -3.09 1.00 1.53
CA LEU A 163 -2.76 0.23 2.72
C LEU A 163 -2.69 -1.27 2.42
N GLU A 164 -3.67 -1.81 1.70
CA GLU A 164 -3.71 -3.21 1.33
C GLU A 164 -2.58 -3.59 0.36
N ASP A 165 -2.28 -2.73 -0.63
CA ASP A 165 -1.18 -2.96 -1.56
C ASP A 165 0.19 -2.85 -0.87
N GLN A 166 0.38 -1.91 0.05
CA GLN A 166 1.62 -1.82 0.83
C GLN A 166 1.81 -2.99 1.80
N LEU A 167 0.74 -3.42 2.47
CA LEU A 167 0.78 -4.60 3.35
C LEU A 167 1.03 -5.89 2.54
N LYS A 168 0.38 -6.07 1.39
CA LYS A 168 0.61 -7.22 0.49
C LYS A 168 2.02 -7.23 -0.08
N LYS A 169 2.53 -6.08 -0.52
CA LYS A 169 3.85 -5.96 -1.16
C LYS A 169 5.00 -6.10 -0.15
N GLY A 170 4.80 -5.70 1.12
CA GLY A 170 5.81 -5.75 2.17
C GLY A 170 5.80 -7.01 3.05
N ALA A 171 4.63 -7.56 3.42
CA ALA A 171 4.53 -8.66 4.37
C ALA A 171 4.35 -10.05 3.74
N PHE A 172 3.83 -10.14 2.51
CA PHE A 172 3.38 -11.41 1.92
C PHE A 172 4.08 -11.80 0.61
N SER A 173 4.86 -10.91 0.01
CA SER A 173 5.59 -11.16 -1.23
C SER A 173 6.69 -12.24 -1.12
N GLY A 174 7.15 -12.57 0.10
CA GLY A 174 8.08 -13.67 0.36
C GLY A 174 7.44 -15.02 0.74
N LEU A 175 6.12 -15.09 0.93
CA LEU A 175 5.43 -16.23 1.58
C LEU A 175 4.43 -16.98 0.69
N ASN A 176 4.25 -16.56 -0.56
CA ASN A 176 3.17 -17.09 -1.39
C ASN A 176 3.62 -18.22 -2.31
N ALA A 177 3.70 -19.43 -1.75
CA ALA A 177 3.32 -20.63 -2.49
C ALA A 177 2.60 -21.58 -1.53
N THR A 178 1.28 -21.66 -1.70
CA THR A 178 0.33 -22.60 -1.06
C THR A 178 0.06 -22.43 0.45
N ALA A 179 -0.82 -21.49 0.81
CA ALA A 179 -1.56 -21.58 2.07
C ALA A 179 -2.95 -20.94 1.92
N LYS A 180 -3.95 -21.75 1.52
CA LYS A 180 -5.34 -21.51 1.91
C LYS A 180 -5.58 -22.32 3.18
N LYS A 181 -6.18 -21.64 4.17
CA LYS A 181 -6.80 -22.11 5.42
C LYS A 181 -5.99 -21.89 6.72
N GLU A 182 -6.61 -21.06 7.55
CA GLU A 182 -6.52 -20.81 8.98
C GLU A 182 -5.22 -20.22 9.58
N PRO A 183 -5.31 -19.03 10.20
CA PRO A 183 -4.20 -18.42 10.93
C PRO A 183 -4.06 -19.11 12.29
N GLY A 184 -3.10 -20.02 12.45
CA GLY A 184 -2.78 -20.51 13.80
C GLY A 184 -1.86 -21.72 13.93
N THR A 185 -1.76 -22.62 12.94
CA THR A 185 -1.29 -23.99 13.28
C THR A 185 -0.35 -24.67 12.29
N VAL A 186 0.26 -23.95 11.33
CA VAL A 186 1.15 -24.55 10.31
C VAL A 186 2.62 -24.12 10.47
N LEU A 187 3.11 -23.96 11.69
CA LEU A 187 4.54 -23.79 11.98
C LEU A 187 5.10 -24.98 12.77
N LYS A 188 4.69 -26.19 12.42
CA LYS A 188 5.33 -27.43 12.87
C LYS A 188 5.50 -28.42 11.73
N THR A 189 6.40 -28.10 10.81
CA THR A 189 7.17 -29.15 10.14
C THR A 189 8.47 -28.56 9.64
N MET A 190 9.58 -29.23 9.93
CA MET A 190 10.97 -28.89 9.65
C MET A 190 11.65 -28.13 10.79
N SER A 191 12.39 -28.89 11.58
CA SER A 191 13.32 -28.38 12.58
C SER A 191 14.43 -27.56 11.90
N PRO A 192 15.14 -26.67 12.61
CA PRO A 192 16.28 -25.94 12.06
C PRO A 192 17.35 -26.83 11.42
N VAL A 193 17.47 -28.09 11.89
CA VAL A 193 18.40 -29.10 11.37
C VAL A 193 18.01 -29.55 9.95
N ASP A 194 16.71 -29.69 9.67
CA ASP A 194 16.19 -30.08 8.34
C ASP A 194 16.43 -28.97 7.30
N ARG A 195 16.42 -27.71 7.75
CA ARG A 195 16.68 -26.52 6.92
C ARG A 195 18.15 -26.47 6.46
N PHE A 196 19.08 -26.90 7.29
CA PHE A 196 20.52 -26.94 6.99
C PHE A 196 20.87 -28.07 6.00
N PHE A 197 20.28 -29.25 6.17
CA PHE A 197 20.43 -30.37 5.22
C PHE A 197 19.86 -30.06 3.82
N PHE A 198 18.80 -29.25 3.74
CA PHE A 198 18.19 -28.82 2.49
C PHE A 198 19.07 -27.85 1.67
N ILE A 199 19.88 -27.03 2.36
CA ILE A 199 20.70 -25.99 1.74
C ILE A 199 22.08 -26.52 1.35
N LYS A 200 22.71 -27.36 2.19
CA LYS A 200 24.15 -27.63 2.03
C LYS A 200 24.52 -28.73 1.03
N HIS A 201 23.78 -29.83 0.88
CA HIS A 201 24.36 -30.97 0.12
C HIS A 201 23.43 -31.89 -0.68
N LYS A 202 22.08 -31.85 -0.57
CA LYS A 202 21.23 -32.91 -1.17
C LYS A 202 20.38 -32.52 -2.39
N TYR A 203 20.03 -31.23 -2.57
CA TYR A 203 19.10 -30.78 -3.62
C TYR A 203 19.54 -29.52 -4.39
N ALA A 204 20.72 -28.98 -4.09
CA ALA A 204 21.28 -27.82 -4.78
C ALA A 204 22.01 -28.28 -6.05
N ARG A 205 21.60 -27.76 -7.21
CA ARG A 205 22.34 -27.90 -8.46
C ARG A 205 22.51 -26.54 -9.13
N SER A 206 23.63 -26.38 -9.82
CA SER A 206 23.93 -25.21 -10.67
C SER A 206 23.63 -25.59 -12.11
N PRO A 207 22.47 -25.21 -12.68
CA PRO A 207 22.12 -25.56 -14.04
C PRO A 207 23.08 -24.89 -15.02
N ALA A 208 23.60 -25.67 -15.97
CA ALA A 208 24.35 -25.13 -17.10
C ALA A 208 23.37 -24.67 -18.20
N TRP A 209 23.64 -23.52 -18.80
CA TRP A 209 22.84 -22.94 -19.87
C TRP A 209 23.17 -23.54 -21.24
N GLU A 210 22.21 -23.51 -22.17
CA GLU A 210 22.33 -24.12 -23.48
C GLU A 210 22.46 -23.09 -24.62
N TYR A 211 23.50 -23.23 -25.45
CA TYR A 211 23.78 -22.33 -26.60
C TYR A 211 22.75 -22.40 -27.72
N ASP A 212 21.98 -23.48 -27.78
CA ASP A 212 21.01 -23.68 -28.86
C ASP A 212 19.72 -22.90 -28.61
N SER A 213 19.41 -22.59 -27.35
CA SER A 213 18.25 -21.80 -26.96
C SER A 213 18.54 -20.30 -26.79
N ILE A 214 19.81 -19.89 -26.69
CA ILE A 214 20.18 -18.52 -26.31
C ILE A 214 19.73 -17.47 -27.34
N HIS A 215 19.10 -16.40 -26.85
CA HIS A 215 18.76 -15.25 -27.67
C HIS A 215 20.01 -14.53 -28.20
N PRO A 216 20.05 -14.06 -29.46
CA PRO A 216 21.20 -13.36 -30.06
C PRO A 216 21.69 -12.10 -29.32
N GLY A 217 20.85 -11.46 -28.51
CA GLY A 217 21.21 -10.34 -27.64
C GLY A 217 21.88 -10.74 -26.32
N LEU A 218 22.00 -12.04 -26.03
CA LEU A 218 22.59 -12.57 -24.82
C LEU A 218 23.94 -13.25 -25.14
N LYS A 219 24.89 -13.07 -24.24
CA LYS A 219 26.20 -13.71 -24.26
C LYS A 219 26.31 -14.70 -23.10
N LEU A 220 26.61 -15.94 -23.43
CA LEU A 220 26.93 -16.98 -22.47
C LEU A 220 28.44 -17.03 -22.23
N SER A 221 28.84 -17.18 -20.97
CA SER A 221 30.23 -17.48 -20.61
C SER A 221 30.65 -18.87 -21.10
N ASP A 222 31.94 -19.08 -21.31
CA ASP A 222 32.47 -20.35 -21.85
C ASP A 222 32.20 -21.54 -20.91
N ASP A 223 32.09 -21.28 -19.60
CA ASP A 223 31.72 -22.26 -18.59
C ASP A 223 30.21 -22.59 -18.56
N ARG A 224 29.40 -21.87 -19.34
CA ARG A 224 27.93 -22.00 -19.45
C ARG A 224 27.19 -21.77 -18.13
N LEU A 225 27.77 -21.05 -17.18
CA LEU A 225 27.14 -20.77 -15.89
C LEU A 225 26.57 -19.35 -15.78
N VAL A 226 27.09 -18.41 -16.59
CA VAL A 226 26.73 -17.00 -16.51
C VAL A 226 26.19 -16.50 -17.84
N VAL A 227 25.04 -15.83 -17.78
CA VAL A 227 24.41 -15.18 -18.92
C VAL A 227 24.52 -13.67 -18.71
N SER A 228 24.95 -12.97 -19.75
CA SER A 228 25.09 -11.51 -19.76
C SER A 228 24.36 -10.93 -20.97
N CYS A 229 23.90 -9.69 -20.87
CA CYS A 229 23.37 -8.97 -22.02
C CYS A 229 24.52 -8.39 -22.85
N ASN A 230 24.42 -8.47 -24.17
CA ASN A 230 25.36 -7.83 -25.08
C ASN A 230 24.66 -6.75 -25.90
N TRP A 231 25.32 -5.59 -26.02
CA TRP A 231 24.83 -4.44 -26.78
C TRP A 231 24.78 -4.71 -28.29
N ARG A 232 25.62 -5.63 -28.78
CA ARG A 232 25.62 -6.07 -30.18
C ARG A 232 25.02 -7.46 -30.28
N ARG A 233 24.16 -7.65 -31.29
CA ARG A 233 23.60 -8.95 -31.63
C ARG A 233 24.74 -9.91 -32.00
N ILE A 234 24.88 -11.00 -31.26
CA ILE A 234 25.82 -12.08 -31.54
C ILE A 234 25.17 -13.01 -32.56
N PHE A 235 25.91 -13.34 -33.61
CA PHE A 235 25.50 -14.32 -34.60
C PHE A 235 25.82 -15.73 -34.08
N TYR A 236 24.80 -16.41 -33.59
CA TYR A 236 24.86 -17.84 -33.29
C TYR A 236 24.32 -18.65 -34.47
N PRO A 237 24.75 -19.92 -34.64
CA PRO A 237 24.18 -20.82 -35.65
C PRO A 237 22.65 -20.92 -35.53
N CYS A 238 21.94 -20.94 -36.66
CA CYS A 238 20.49 -21.07 -36.69
C CYS A 238 20.06 -22.41 -36.05
N CYS A 239 19.22 -22.35 -35.02
CA CYS A 239 18.66 -23.52 -34.34
C CYS A 239 17.16 -23.32 -34.10
N PRO A 240 16.29 -24.30 -34.38
CA PRO A 240 14.85 -24.18 -34.17
C PRO A 240 14.44 -23.93 -32.70
N GLN A 241 15.30 -24.32 -31.75
CA GLN A 241 15.06 -24.17 -30.31
C GLN A 241 15.45 -22.77 -29.79
N ARG A 242 15.98 -21.90 -30.66
CA ARG A 242 16.47 -20.57 -30.31
C ARG A 242 15.32 -19.59 -30.09
N PHE A 243 15.42 -18.81 -29.03
CA PHE A 243 14.52 -17.66 -28.86
C PHE A 243 15.00 -16.48 -29.72
N ASP A 244 14.16 -16.06 -30.67
CA ASP A 244 14.44 -14.88 -31.50
C ASP A 244 13.63 -13.64 -31.10
N LYS A 245 12.56 -13.83 -30.31
CA LYS A 245 11.64 -12.75 -29.90
C LYS A 245 11.85 -12.28 -28.46
N LEU A 246 12.27 -13.17 -27.57
CA LEU A 246 12.42 -12.90 -26.13
C LEU A 246 13.88 -13.11 -25.72
N TRP A 247 14.39 -12.22 -24.87
CA TRP A 247 15.76 -12.30 -24.33
C TRP A 247 15.82 -13.38 -23.24
N GLN A 248 15.83 -14.64 -23.68
CA GLN A 248 15.76 -15.81 -22.82
C GLN A 248 16.82 -16.86 -23.23
N VAL A 249 17.07 -17.79 -22.32
CA VAL A 249 17.92 -18.97 -22.51
C VAL A 249 17.44 -20.05 -21.56
N LEU A 250 17.42 -21.30 -22.01
CA LEU A 250 17.05 -22.46 -21.20
C LEU A 250 18.27 -23.09 -20.54
N SER A 251 18.03 -23.72 -19.40
CA SER A 251 18.98 -24.67 -18.83
C SER A 251 19.00 -25.94 -19.68
N ARG A 252 20.18 -26.55 -19.81
CA ARG A 252 20.36 -27.87 -20.41
C ARG A 252 19.61 -28.96 -19.63
N ASP A 253 19.54 -28.81 -18.31
CA ASP A 253 18.88 -29.77 -17.44
C ASP A 253 17.37 -29.54 -17.44
N ALA A 254 16.62 -30.62 -17.71
CA ALA A 254 15.17 -30.68 -17.56
C ALA A 254 14.81 -31.66 -16.44
N PHE A 255 13.84 -31.28 -15.61
CA PHE A 255 13.47 -32.04 -14.42
C PHE A 255 12.01 -32.47 -14.48
N LEU A 256 11.79 -33.78 -14.44
CA LEU A 256 10.46 -34.39 -14.56
C LEU A 256 9.83 -34.67 -13.18
N SER A 257 10.62 -34.76 -12.11
CA SER A 257 10.15 -34.95 -10.74
C SER A 257 11.22 -34.57 -9.69
N GLY A 258 10.81 -34.34 -8.44
CA GLY A 258 11.71 -34.03 -7.30
C GLY A 258 11.62 -32.59 -6.79
N ARG A 259 12.32 -32.31 -5.67
CA ARG A 259 12.48 -30.95 -5.11
C ARG A 259 13.86 -30.42 -5.49
N ILE A 260 13.91 -29.30 -6.20
CA ILE A 260 15.16 -28.75 -6.74
C ILE A 260 15.29 -27.30 -6.30
N ARG A 261 16.49 -26.91 -5.88
CA ARG A 261 16.82 -25.51 -5.60
C ARG A 261 17.97 -25.08 -6.49
N ILE A 262 17.73 -24.07 -7.31
CA ILE A 262 18.74 -23.44 -8.16
C ILE A 262 19.48 -22.40 -7.32
N LEU A 263 20.80 -22.53 -7.24
CA LEU A 263 21.65 -21.53 -6.62
C LEU A 263 22.01 -20.48 -7.68
N LYS A 264 21.67 -19.22 -7.43
CA LYS A 264 22.14 -18.10 -8.26
C LYS A 264 23.55 -17.73 -7.79
N HIS A 265 24.53 -17.81 -8.68
CA HIS A 265 25.83 -17.17 -8.46
C HIS A 265 25.66 -15.66 -8.65
N ASN A 266 25.80 -14.89 -7.57
CA ASN A 266 25.82 -13.42 -7.64
C ASN A 266 27.18 -12.97 -8.20
N GLY A 267 27.23 -12.67 -9.50
CA GLY A 267 28.26 -11.84 -10.13
C GLY A 267 27.83 -10.37 -10.17
N PRO A 268 28.75 -9.41 -10.36
CA PRO A 268 28.50 -8.00 -10.09
C PRO A 268 27.38 -7.43 -10.97
N SER A 269 26.42 -6.79 -10.30
CA SER A 269 25.42 -5.93 -10.92
C SER A 269 26.12 -4.78 -11.63
N ILE A 270 26.24 -4.87 -12.95
CA ILE A 270 26.49 -3.68 -13.77
C ILE A 270 25.12 -3.02 -13.96
N SER A 271 24.96 -1.89 -13.30
CA SER A 271 23.86 -0.96 -13.46
C SER A 271 23.76 -0.52 -14.91
N LEU A 272 22.57 -0.65 -15.50
CA LEU A 272 21.95 0.31 -16.42
C LEU A 272 20.43 0.15 -16.28
#